data_AF-I3I5F0-F1
#
_entry.id   AF-I3I5F0-F1
#
_cell.length_a   1.000
_cell.length_b   1.000
_cell.length_c   1.000
_cell.angle_alpha   90.00
_cell.angle_beta   90.00
_cell.angle_gamma   90.00
#
_symmetry.space_group_name_H-M   'P 1'
#
loop_
_entity.id
_entity.type
_entity.pdbx_description
1 polymer ?
#
loop_
_entity_poly.entity_id
_entity_poly.type
_entity_poly.pdbx_seq_one_letter_code
_entity_poly.pdbx_strand_id
1 'polypeptide(L)'
;MADELLPYYEKELAFIRQMGAEFAKEHPKIAGRLGISTDTIEDPHVSRLIESFAYLNARVQHKLDDDFPELSDALLGILFPHYQRPIPSMAIVQLVPNQEQLEASYILPAQTILETEQFQGENCRFTTVYETELLPLQVKDASLVGRPFATPGANSVRGAGGVLHLRLHTFNEAINFNELRPNRLRFYIKGQPQHVHPLYEMILNECQQLVISTSATDINPVFLGKNIVKAVGFCDTESLLPYPSSSFSGYRLLSEFFVFPEKFMFIDIEGIANYIPNNATTELNLYLYLNRSDVELEHNINAATFVLGCTPVVNLFSHKADPIKLEHTQLDYQIIPDARRPTGYEIYSIENVIASSTTGIQEKFLPFYGLKHKHLDLKTQSFWFANRQHAKLGYGQRDEGTDMFLSLVDLNFNPNLPEDRTLIVETTCSNRDLPAKLPFNLEQPKLQCVNAAPPCEKIRCLTQPSITVRPPLRNGARWRLLSHLNLNHLSITGSHNATDALKEILRLYNFKDSPATRALIDSIQSIHTRSVNAPLNIDGRATLCRGIEVEIEIDDSQFTGSSSFLFASVLEHFFGLYCSINSFSRLLVKRKNKEGYLKKCPPRAGEKILL
;
A
#
# COMPACT_ATOMS: atom_id res chain seq x y z
N MET A 1 13.09 -22.76 21.51
CA MET A 1 14.15 -22.92 20.50
C MET A 1 13.52 -22.59 19.16
N ALA A 2 14.22 -21.95 18.22
CA ALA A 2 13.68 -21.86 16.86
C ALA A 2 13.52 -23.30 16.35
N ASP A 3 12.32 -23.70 15.93
CA ASP A 3 12.06 -25.05 15.40
C ASP A 3 13.02 -25.42 14.25
N GLU A 4 13.63 -24.41 13.62
CA GLU A 4 14.62 -24.50 12.55
C GLU A 4 16.00 -25.03 12.99
N LEU A 5 16.40 -24.92 14.27
CA LEU A 5 17.73 -25.37 14.73
C LEU A 5 17.78 -26.87 15.04
N LEU A 6 16.63 -27.48 15.35
CA LEU A 6 16.55 -28.90 15.74
C LEU A 6 17.09 -29.85 14.65
N PRO A 7 16.75 -29.69 13.36
CA PRO A 7 17.29 -30.55 12.30
C PRO A 7 18.83 -30.44 12.17
N TYR A 8 19.40 -29.25 12.33
CA TYR A 8 20.86 -29.05 12.30
C TYR A 8 21.52 -29.73 13.49
N TYR A 9 20.92 -29.60 14.68
CA TYR A 9 21.42 -30.24 15.88
C TYR A 9 21.41 -31.77 15.76
N GLU A 10 20.31 -32.35 15.28
CA GLU A 10 20.20 -33.80 15.10
C GLU A 10 21.19 -34.32 14.04
N LYS A 11 21.35 -33.58 12.94
CA LYS A 11 22.31 -33.91 11.89
C LYS A 11 23.75 -33.87 12.40
N GLU A 12 24.13 -32.81 13.14
CA GLU A 12 25.47 -32.68 13.72
C GLU A 12 25.73 -33.73 14.80
N LEU A 13 24.74 -34.02 15.65
CA LEU A 13 24.85 -35.06 16.67
C LEU A 13 25.04 -36.44 16.03
N ALA A 14 24.30 -36.75 14.97
CA ALA A 14 24.46 -37.99 14.20
C ALA A 14 25.85 -38.06 13.54
N PHE A 15 26.30 -36.96 12.93
CA PHE A 15 27.62 -36.87 12.30
C PHE A 15 28.76 -37.11 13.30
N ILE A 16 28.72 -36.45 14.47
CA ILE A 16 29.75 -36.60 15.51
C ILE A 16 29.75 -38.03 16.08
N ARG A 17 28.57 -38.66 16.25
CA ARG A 17 28.48 -40.06 16.68
C ARG A 17 29.07 -41.02 15.66
N GLN A 18 28.78 -40.81 14.37
CA GLN A 18 29.36 -41.63 13.30
C GLN A 18 30.88 -41.50 13.24
N MET A 19 31.40 -40.27 13.32
CA MET A 19 32.83 -39.99 13.42
C MET A 19 33.48 -40.61 14.67
N GLY A 20 32.78 -40.58 15.81
CA GLY A 20 33.23 -41.24 17.04
C GLY A 20 33.35 -42.75 16.89
N ALA A 21 32.39 -43.38 16.18
CA ALA A 21 32.43 -44.81 15.89
C ALA A 21 33.56 -45.20 14.92
N GLU A 22 33.83 -44.37 13.91
CA GLU A 22 34.98 -44.54 13.01
C GLU A 22 36.32 -44.40 13.76
N PHE A 23 36.45 -43.36 14.59
CA PHE A 23 37.62 -43.17 15.45
C PHE A 23 37.86 -44.35 16.41
N ALA A 24 36.79 -44.91 16.98
CA ALA A 24 36.88 -46.07 17.86
C ALA A 24 37.38 -47.32 17.12
N LYS A 25 37.06 -47.49 15.84
CA LYS A 25 37.58 -48.59 15.00
C LYS A 25 39.07 -48.40 14.68
N GLU A 26 39.49 -47.18 14.36
CA GLU A 26 40.89 -46.88 14.02
C GLU A 26 41.82 -46.86 15.24
N HIS A 27 41.32 -46.43 16.40
CA HIS A 27 42.09 -46.25 17.62
C HIS A 27 41.46 -46.90 18.88
N PRO A 28 41.37 -48.24 18.94
CA PRO A 28 40.62 -48.94 19.99
C PRO A 28 41.14 -48.67 21.41
N LYS A 29 42.47 -48.59 21.58
CA LYS A 29 43.11 -48.34 22.88
C LYS A 29 42.80 -46.96 23.45
N ILE A 30 42.59 -45.96 22.60
CA ILE A 30 42.33 -44.58 22.99
C ILE A 30 40.82 -44.42 23.26
N ALA A 31 39.98 -44.94 22.37
CA ALA A 31 38.53 -44.93 22.53
C ALA A 31 38.06 -45.63 23.82
N GLY A 32 38.69 -46.76 24.17
CA GLY A 32 38.42 -47.46 25.43
C GLY A 32 38.78 -46.66 26.70
N ARG A 33 39.72 -45.70 26.62
CA ARG A 33 40.03 -44.79 27.74
C ARG A 33 39.05 -43.62 27.85
N LEU A 34 38.40 -43.26 26.74
CA LEU A 34 37.44 -42.17 26.63
C LEU A 34 35.98 -42.64 26.82
N GLY A 35 35.75 -43.95 26.96
CA GLY A 35 34.41 -44.52 27.08
C GLY A 35 33.56 -44.39 25.80
N ILE A 36 34.21 -44.32 24.64
CA ILE A 36 33.54 -44.20 23.33
C ILE A 36 33.46 -45.59 22.71
N SER A 37 32.26 -46.14 22.57
CA SER A 37 31.99 -47.40 21.85
C SER A 37 31.26 -47.13 20.53
N THR A 38 31.11 -48.16 19.69
CA THR A 38 30.48 -48.04 18.36
C THR A 38 29.04 -47.56 18.37
N ASP A 39 28.30 -47.74 19.47
CA ASP A 39 26.88 -47.32 19.59
C ASP A 39 26.58 -46.41 20.79
N THR A 40 27.41 -46.42 21.83
CA THR A 40 27.13 -45.67 23.08
C THR A 40 28.37 -45.01 23.68
N ILE A 41 28.22 -43.76 24.11
CA ILE A 41 29.21 -43.06 24.94
C ILE A 41 28.83 -43.34 26.39
N GLU A 42 29.66 -44.09 27.11
CA GLU A 42 29.35 -44.53 28.48
C GLU A 42 29.53 -43.42 29.51
N ASP A 43 30.43 -42.46 29.24
CA ASP A 43 30.68 -41.33 30.14
C ASP A 43 29.65 -40.20 29.93
N PRO A 44 28.82 -39.88 30.94
CA PRO A 44 27.83 -38.81 30.85
C PRO A 44 28.41 -37.42 30.59
N HIS A 45 29.63 -37.14 31.04
CA HIS A 45 30.31 -35.86 30.80
C HIS A 45 30.78 -35.73 29.35
N VAL A 46 31.30 -36.82 28.79
CA VAL A 46 31.70 -36.87 27.37
C VAL A 46 30.46 -36.77 26.47
N SER A 47 29.37 -37.45 26.81
CA SER A 47 28.09 -37.32 26.08
C SER A 47 27.58 -35.88 26.07
N ARG A 48 27.56 -35.21 27.24
CA ARG A 48 27.14 -33.80 27.33
C ARG A 48 28.07 -32.84 26.59
N LEU A 49 29.38 -33.13 26.54
CA LEU A 49 30.34 -32.37 25.75
C LEU A 49 30.05 -32.52 24.25
N ILE A 50 29.76 -33.73 23.78
CA ILE A 50 29.40 -34.00 22.40
C ILE A 50 28.08 -33.32 22.03
N GLU A 51 27.07 -33.38 22.90
CA GLU A 51 25.81 -32.65 22.72
C GLU A 51 26.04 -31.13 22.68
N SER A 52 26.86 -30.59 23.58
CA SER A 52 27.20 -29.15 23.60
C SER A 52 27.96 -28.73 22.34
N PHE A 53 28.89 -29.56 21.86
CA PHE A 53 29.67 -29.32 20.65
C PHE A 53 28.79 -29.40 19.40
N ALA A 54 27.93 -30.43 19.30
CA ALA A 54 26.94 -30.54 18.23
C ALA A 54 26.02 -29.32 18.20
N TYR A 55 25.60 -28.82 19.37
CA TYR A 55 24.79 -27.61 19.46
C TYR A 55 25.52 -26.36 18.98
N LEU A 56 26.79 -26.17 19.37
CA LEU A 56 27.60 -25.06 18.87
C LEU A 56 27.82 -25.15 17.36
N ASN A 57 28.13 -26.34 16.83
CA ASN A 57 28.38 -26.54 15.41
C ASN A 57 27.10 -26.38 14.59
N ALA A 58 25.96 -26.86 15.09
CA ALA A 58 24.66 -26.65 14.48
C ALA A 58 24.32 -25.16 14.36
N ARG A 59 24.64 -24.34 15.36
CA ARG A 59 24.48 -22.88 15.27
C ARG A 59 25.38 -22.24 14.22
N VAL A 60 26.59 -22.75 14.04
CA VAL A 60 27.52 -22.27 13.00
C VAL A 60 27.02 -22.67 11.61
N GLN A 61 26.63 -23.93 11.41
CA GLN A 61 26.07 -24.42 10.15
C GLN A 61 24.80 -23.67 9.76
N HIS A 62 23.87 -23.54 10.70
CA HIS A 62 22.65 -22.76 10.51
C HIS A 62 22.97 -21.33 10.10
N LYS A 63 24.01 -20.71 10.70
CA LYS A 63 24.44 -19.36 10.33
C LYS A 63 25.07 -19.29 8.94
N LEU A 64 25.90 -20.26 8.56
CA LEU A 64 26.53 -20.30 7.23
C LEU A 64 25.50 -20.50 6.11
N ASP A 65 24.50 -21.36 6.32
CA ASP A 65 23.40 -21.55 5.37
C ASP A 65 22.51 -20.28 5.28
N ASP A 66 22.45 -19.53 6.37
CA ASP A 66 21.80 -18.22 6.51
C ASP A 66 22.59 -17.03 5.93
N ASP A 67 23.83 -17.18 5.43
CA ASP A 67 24.66 -16.04 4.97
C ASP A 67 24.37 -15.59 3.52
N PHE A 68 24.08 -16.53 2.60
CA PHE A 68 23.76 -16.16 1.21
C PHE A 68 22.41 -15.39 1.00
N PRO A 69 21.39 -15.42 1.90
CA PRO A 69 20.24 -14.53 1.84
C PRO A 69 20.62 -13.07 2.11
N GLU A 70 21.68 -12.79 2.88
CA GLU A 70 22.11 -11.43 3.15
C GLU A 70 22.53 -10.70 1.88
N LEU A 71 23.14 -11.40 0.92
CA LEU A 71 23.45 -10.86 -0.40
C LEU A 71 22.18 -10.52 -1.19
N SER A 72 21.18 -11.40 -1.16
CA SER A 72 19.92 -11.20 -1.87
C SER A 72 19.10 -10.07 -1.25
N ASP A 73 19.16 -9.97 0.09
CA ASP A 73 18.54 -8.89 0.83
C ASP A 73 19.23 -7.55 0.54
N ALA A 74 20.56 -7.52 0.48
CA ALA A 74 21.29 -6.31 0.08
C ALA A 74 20.91 -5.87 -1.34
N LEU A 75 20.87 -6.80 -2.31
CA LEU A 75 20.48 -6.50 -3.69
C LEU A 75 19.04 -6.00 -3.80
N LEU A 76 18.10 -6.61 -3.07
CA LEU A 76 16.72 -6.13 -3.00
C LEU A 76 16.62 -4.75 -2.35
N GLY A 77 17.37 -4.50 -1.28
CA GLY A 77 17.41 -3.19 -0.63
C GLY A 77 17.83 -2.06 -1.58
N ILE A 78 18.65 -2.38 -2.58
CA ILE A 78 19.13 -1.45 -3.60
C ILE A 78 18.12 -1.32 -4.75
N LEU A 79 17.74 -2.44 -5.36
CA LEU A 79 16.95 -2.46 -6.60
C LEU A 79 15.46 -2.23 -6.34
N PHE A 80 14.95 -2.86 -5.28
CA PHE A 80 13.53 -2.87 -4.93
C PHE A 80 13.32 -2.63 -3.42
N PRO A 81 13.73 -1.48 -2.85
CA PRO A 81 13.73 -1.28 -1.39
C PRO A 81 12.34 -1.46 -0.76
N HIS A 82 11.29 -1.18 -1.52
CA HIS A 82 9.90 -1.35 -1.09
C HIS A 82 9.51 -2.83 -0.81
N TYR A 83 10.27 -3.81 -1.30
CA TYR A 83 10.03 -5.24 -1.03
C TYR A 83 10.40 -5.71 0.36
N GLN A 84 11.20 -4.94 1.08
CA GLN A 84 11.65 -5.26 2.44
C GLN A 84 11.05 -4.34 3.49
N ARG A 85 10.37 -3.27 3.07
CA ARG A 85 9.75 -2.33 4.00
C ARG A 85 8.47 -2.94 4.57
N PRO A 86 8.22 -2.79 5.89
CA PRO A 86 6.91 -3.12 6.45
C PRO A 86 5.86 -2.24 5.79
N ILE A 87 4.71 -2.82 5.45
CA ILE A 87 3.55 -2.09 4.96
C ILE A 87 2.76 -1.63 6.19
N PRO A 88 2.78 -0.33 6.51
CA PRO A 88 2.20 0.21 7.74
C PRO A 88 0.67 0.08 7.76
N SER A 89 0.11 0.22 8.96
CA SER A 89 -1.34 0.30 9.14
C SER A 89 -1.96 1.48 8.39
N MET A 90 -3.15 1.27 7.84
CA MET A 90 -3.92 2.23 7.06
C MET A 90 -5.37 2.26 7.52
N ALA A 91 -6.03 3.41 7.38
CA ALA A 91 -7.46 3.54 7.65
C ALA A 91 -8.09 4.61 6.75
N ILE A 92 -9.42 4.60 6.62
CA ILE A 92 -10.18 5.75 6.13
C ILE A 92 -10.64 6.55 7.34
N VAL A 93 -10.36 7.85 7.33
CA VAL A 93 -10.75 8.79 8.38
C VAL A 93 -11.75 9.79 7.83
N GLN A 94 -12.76 10.13 8.63
CA GLN A 94 -13.70 11.20 8.36
C GLN A 94 -13.43 12.38 9.29
N LEU A 95 -13.25 13.55 8.71
CA LEU A 95 -13.34 14.83 9.39
C LEU A 95 -14.82 15.24 9.42
N VAL A 96 -15.45 15.18 10.59
CA VAL A 96 -16.86 15.55 10.76
C VAL A 96 -16.93 17.07 10.93
N PRO A 97 -17.43 17.82 9.94
CA PRO A 97 -17.42 19.28 9.97
C PRO A 97 -18.27 19.81 11.14
N ASN A 98 -17.83 20.91 11.76
CA ASN A 98 -18.60 21.58 12.80
C ASN A 98 -19.60 22.53 12.12
N GLN A 99 -20.91 22.26 12.27
CA GLN A 99 -21.97 23.01 11.60
C GLN A 99 -22.05 24.48 12.01
N GLU A 100 -21.61 24.82 13.23
CA GLU A 100 -21.61 26.19 13.74
C GLU A 100 -20.36 26.98 13.32
N GLN A 101 -19.24 26.30 13.06
CA GLN A 101 -17.95 26.95 12.77
C GLN A 101 -17.59 26.96 11.27
N LEU A 102 -18.10 26.00 10.48
CA LEU A 102 -17.80 25.89 9.06
C LEU A 102 -18.81 26.69 8.24
N GLU A 103 -18.47 27.95 7.97
CA GLU A 103 -19.29 28.84 7.11
C GLU A 103 -18.85 28.80 5.63
N ALA A 104 -17.59 28.49 5.36
CA ALA A 104 -17.00 28.44 4.02
C ALA A 104 -16.18 27.14 3.83
N SER A 105 -15.82 26.82 2.59
CA SER A 105 -14.97 25.66 2.30
C SER A 105 -13.60 25.76 3.00
N TYR A 106 -13.16 24.69 3.66
CA TYR A 106 -11.84 24.59 4.27
C TYR A 106 -11.05 23.45 3.64
N ILE A 107 -9.82 23.70 3.19
CA ILE A 107 -8.97 22.67 2.58
C ILE A 107 -7.98 22.16 3.62
N LEU A 108 -8.10 20.89 3.98
CA LEU A 108 -7.07 20.19 4.72
C LEU A 108 -6.00 19.68 3.74
N PRO A 109 -4.74 20.11 3.86
CA PRO A 109 -3.69 19.65 2.97
C PRO A 109 -3.42 18.16 3.16
N ALA A 110 -2.99 17.50 2.08
CA ALA A 110 -2.36 16.19 2.17
C ALA A 110 -1.13 16.26 3.10
N GLN A 111 -0.71 15.11 3.61
CA GLN A 111 0.42 14.96 4.52
C GLN A 111 0.24 15.65 5.89
N THR A 112 -1.01 15.90 6.30
CA THR A 112 -1.32 16.39 7.65
C THR A 112 -1.20 15.25 8.66
N ILE A 113 -0.50 15.50 9.76
CA ILE A 113 -0.33 14.51 10.84
C ILE A 113 -1.53 14.56 11.78
N LEU A 114 -2.15 13.41 11.97
CA LEU A 114 -3.18 13.10 12.94
C LEU A 114 -2.57 12.26 14.07
N GLU A 115 -2.95 12.54 15.31
CA GLU A 115 -2.52 11.78 16.47
C GLU A 115 -3.74 11.25 17.22
N THR A 116 -3.68 9.99 17.68
CA THR A 116 -4.73 9.39 18.49
C THR A 116 -4.63 9.85 19.95
N GLU A 117 -5.70 9.64 20.71
CA GLU A 117 -5.57 9.55 22.18
C GLU A 117 -4.56 8.45 22.60
N GLN A 118 -4.06 8.54 23.83
CA GLN A 118 -3.11 7.56 24.36
C GLN A 118 -3.78 6.19 24.53
N PHE A 119 -3.16 5.17 23.94
CA PHE A 119 -3.52 3.77 24.10
C PHE A 119 -2.29 2.99 24.54
N GLN A 120 -2.39 2.24 25.65
CA GLN A 120 -1.24 1.55 26.26
C GLN A 120 -0.02 2.47 26.53
N GLY A 121 -0.28 3.75 26.83
CA GLY A 121 0.76 4.74 27.12
C GLY A 121 1.40 5.39 25.88
N GLU A 122 0.91 5.10 24.67
CA GLU A 122 1.43 5.62 23.41
C GLU A 122 0.35 6.23 22.53
N ASN A 123 0.71 7.24 21.75
CA ASN A 123 -0.13 7.82 20.73
C ASN A 123 0.25 7.22 19.37
N CYS A 124 -0.76 6.84 18.57
CA CYS A 124 -0.55 6.46 17.18
C CYS A 124 -0.61 7.72 16.30
N ARG A 125 0.29 7.81 15.32
CA ARG A 125 0.34 8.93 14.37
C ARG A 125 0.03 8.46 12.98
N PHE A 126 -0.91 9.12 12.32
CA PHE A 126 -1.28 8.84 10.94
C PHE A 126 -1.10 10.10 10.10
N THR A 127 -0.73 9.93 8.84
CA THR A 127 -0.55 11.02 7.90
C THR A 127 -1.66 10.93 6.84
N THR A 128 -2.36 12.04 6.60
CA THR A 128 -3.40 12.13 5.56
C THR A 128 -2.78 12.00 4.18
N VAL A 129 -3.47 11.33 3.26
CA VAL A 129 -2.95 11.10 1.91
C VAL A 129 -3.62 12.00 0.88
N TYR A 130 -4.93 12.20 0.99
CA TYR A 130 -5.64 13.08 0.08
C TYR A 130 -5.76 14.49 0.67
N GLU A 131 -5.56 15.49 -0.18
CA GLU A 131 -6.09 16.83 0.07
C GLU A 131 -7.63 16.72 0.18
N THR A 132 -8.17 17.22 1.29
CA THR A 132 -9.57 17.01 1.65
C THR A 132 -10.27 18.35 1.84
N GLU A 133 -11.25 18.61 1.00
CA GLU A 133 -12.09 19.79 1.09
C GLU A 133 -13.27 19.52 2.04
N LEU A 134 -13.30 20.25 3.15
CA LEU A 134 -14.44 20.32 4.06
C LEU A 134 -15.41 21.36 3.54
N LEU A 135 -16.60 20.90 3.16
CA LEU A 135 -17.67 21.74 2.66
C LEU A 135 -18.76 21.88 3.72
N PRO A 136 -19.41 23.05 3.84
CA PRO A 136 -20.51 23.29 4.78
C PRO A 136 -21.84 22.66 4.32
N LEU A 137 -21.78 21.38 4.00
CA LEU A 137 -22.90 20.61 3.44
C LEU A 137 -22.89 19.15 3.91
N GLN A 138 -24.07 18.54 3.88
CA GLN A 138 -24.30 17.14 4.21
C GLN A 138 -25.16 16.45 3.17
N VAL A 139 -25.00 15.14 3.07
CA VAL A 139 -25.93 14.27 2.33
C VAL A 139 -27.15 14.03 3.23
N LYS A 140 -28.29 14.62 2.88
CA LYS A 140 -29.55 14.49 3.61
C LYS A 140 -30.27 13.19 3.27
N ASP A 141 -30.21 12.80 2.00
CA ASP A 141 -30.83 11.58 1.49
C ASP A 141 -30.01 11.02 0.34
N ALA A 142 -29.99 9.70 0.21
CA ALA A 142 -29.44 9.01 -0.94
C ALA A 142 -30.26 7.75 -1.20
N SER A 143 -30.78 7.61 -2.41
CA SER A 143 -31.61 6.48 -2.80
C SER A 143 -31.30 6.03 -4.22
N LEU A 144 -31.36 4.72 -4.45
CA LEU A 144 -31.35 4.14 -5.79
C LEU A 144 -32.79 3.74 -6.11
N VAL A 145 -33.28 4.11 -7.29
CA VAL A 145 -34.65 3.83 -7.72
C VAL A 145 -34.64 3.20 -9.11
N GLY A 146 -35.21 2.00 -9.22
CA GLY A 146 -35.44 1.32 -10.48
C GLY A 146 -36.64 1.89 -11.25
N ARG A 147 -36.89 1.39 -12.46
CA ARG A 147 -38.10 1.77 -13.21
C ARG A 147 -39.37 1.24 -12.51
N PRO A 148 -40.47 2.00 -12.50
CA PRO A 148 -40.63 3.36 -13.03
C PRO A 148 -40.17 4.44 -12.02
N PHE A 149 -39.49 5.48 -12.51
CA PHE A 149 -39.14 6.67 -11.74
C PHE A 149 -39.62 7.94 -12.46
N ALA A 150 -40.04 8.94 -11.67
CA ALA A 150 -40.43 10.26 -12.16
C ALA A 150 -39.53 11.32 -11.50
N THR A 151 -38.41 11.63 -12.16
CA THR A 151 -37.38 12.55 -11.67
C THR A 151 -37.16 13.72 -12.65
N PRO A 152 -36.68 14.88 -12.17
CA PRO A 152 -36.27 15.98 -13.05
C PRO A 152 -35.30 15.52 -14.14
N GLY A 153 -35.67 15.76 -15.40
CA GLY A 153 -34.87 15.39 -16.58
C GLY A 153 -35.06 13.95 -17.08
N ALA A 154 -35.89 13.13 -16.42
CA ALA A 154 -36.09 11.72 -16.81
C ALA A 154 -36.58 11.55 -18.26
N ASN A 155 -37.43 12.46 -18.74
CA ASN A 155 -37.95 12.44 -20.11
C ASN A 155 -36.85 12.67 -21.17
N SER A 156 -35.77 13.35 -20.81
CA SER A 156 -34.67 13.69 -21.73
C SER A 156 -33.61 12.59 -21.79
N VAL A 157 -33.45 11.80 -20.72
CA VAL A 157 -32.44 10.74 -20.63
C VAL A 157 -33.02 9.43 -21.15
N ARG A 158 -32.65 9.05 -22.38
CA ARG A 158 -33.08 7.79 -22.99
C ARG A 158 -32.23 6.62 -22.48
N GLY A 159 -32.88 5.48 -22.20
CA GLY A 159 -32.18 4.22 -21.90
C GLY A 159 -31.79 4.00 -20.44
N ALA A 160 -32.05 4.93 -19.53
CA ALA A 160 -31.75 4.76 -18.11
C ALA A 160 -32.65 3.68 -17.46
N GLY A 161 -32.06 2.68 -16.82
CA GLY A 161 -32.74 1.60 -16.10
C GLY A 161 -32.87 1.85 -14.60
N GLY A 162 -32.13 2.81 -14.06
CA GLY A 162 -32.21 3.24 -12.67
C GLY A 162 -31.68 4.67 -12.47
N VAL A 163 -32.00 5.27 -11.33
CA VAL A 163 -31.53 6.60 -10.93
C VAL A 163 -30.99 6.54 -9.51
N LEU A 164 -29.75 6.95 -9.33
CA LEU A 164 -29.20 7.26 -8.01
C LEU A 164 -29.44 8.74 -7.72
N HIS A 165 -30.28 9.01 -6.73
CA HIS A 165 -30.61 10.34 -6.26
C HIS A 165 -29.83 10.66 -4.99
N LEU A 166 -29.05 11.73 -5.01
CA LEU A 166 -28.35 12.29 -3.85
C LEU A 166 -28.92 13.68 -3.56
N ARG A 167 -29.47 13.87 -2.35
CA ARG A 167 -29.95 15.17 -1.88
C ARG A 167 -28.93 15.78 -0.93
N LEU A 168 -28.31 16.88 -1.35
CA LEU A 168 -27.36 17.65 -0.56
C LEU A 168 -28.06 18.84 0.08
N HIS A 169 -27.68 19.14 1.31
CA HIS A 169 -28.19 20.29 2.06
C HIS A 169 -27.04 21.05 2.70
N THR A 170 -27.07 22.38 2.65
CA THR A 170 -26.16 23.23 3.43
C THR A 170 -26.50 23.15 4.92
N PHE A 171 -25.54 23.47 5.80
CA PHE A 171 -25.78 23.41 7.25
C PHE A 171 -26.76 24.46 7.76
N ASN A 172 -26.71 25.66 7.17
CA ASN A 172 -27.52 26.81 7.57
C ASN A 172 -28.16 27.48 6.35
N GLU A 173 -29.29 28.15 6.57
CA GLU A 173 -30.03 28.85 5.50
C GLU A 173 -29.28 30.06 4.92
N ALA A 174 -28.29 30.58 5.65
CA ALA A 174 -27.41 31.66 5.18
C ALA A 174 -26.41 31.20 4.10
N ILE A 175 -26.12 29.89 4.04
CA ILE A 175 -25.14 29.33 3.10
C ILE A 175 -25.90 28.84 1.86
N ASN A 176 -25.60 29.46 0.72
CA ASN A 176 -26.21 29.11 -0.56
C ASN A 176 -25.22 28.36 -1.48
N PHE A 177 -25.70 27.34 -2.17
CA PHE A 177 -24.92 26.62 -3.19
C PHE A 177 -24.43 27.52 -4.32
N ASN A 178 -25.21 28.55 -4.67
CA ASN A 178 -24.83 29.54 -5.68
C ASN A 178 -23.60 30.38 -5.28
N GLU A 179 -23.32 30.55 -3.98
CA GLU A 179 -22.14 31.28 -3.49
C GLU A 179 -20.98 30.33 -3.24
N LEU A 180 -21.25 29.17 -2.61
CA LEU A 180 -20.23 28.17 -2.28
C LEU A 180 -19.54 27.60 -3.53
N ARG A 181 -20.31 27.35 -4.60
CA ARG A 181 -19.89 26.78 -5.89
C ARG A 181 -18.72 25.78 -5.80
N PRO A 182 -18.89 24.63 -5.11
CA PRO A 182 -17.82 23.66 -5.00
C PRO A 182 -17.43 23.14 -6.39
N ASN A 183 -16.13 23.19 -6.71
CA ASN A 183 -15.63 22.69 -7.98
C ASN A 183 -15.62 21.15 -8.00
N ARG A 184 -15.41 20.51 -6.85
CA ARG A 184 -15.29 19.06 -6.70
C ARG A 184 -16.11 18.59 -5.51
N LEU A 185 -16.93 17.55 -5.70
CA LEU A 185 -17.55 16.82 -4.60
C LEU A 185 -16.94 15.43 -4.53
N ARG A 186 -16.19 15.17 -3.45
CA ARG A 186 -15.53 13.90 -3.18
C ARG A 186 -16.33 13.08 -2.18
N PHE A 187 -16.85 11.93 -2.62
CA PHE A 187 -17.59 11.00 -1.77
C PHE A 187 -16.78 9.74 -1.52
N TYR A 188 -16.69 9.32 -0.26
CA TYR A 188 -16.31 7.97 0.11
C TYR A 188 -17.57 7.10 0.13
N ILE A 189 -17.54 5.98 -0.59
CA ILE A 189 -18.66 5.03 -0.61
C ILE A 189 -18.49 4.04 0.53
N LYS A 190 -19.24 4.25 1.61
CA LYS A 190 -19.22 3.45 2.83
C LYS A 190 -20.31 2.38 2.79
N GLY A 191 -19.97 1.14 3.12
CA GLY A 191 -20.96 0.08 3.27
C GLY A 191 -20.34 -1.30 3.19
N GLN A 192 -21.20 -2.32 3.11
CA GLN A 192 -20.75 -3.70 2.94
C GLN A 192 -20.25 -3.92 1.50
N PRO A 193 -19.16 -4.70 1.30
CA PRO A 193 -18.58 -4.95 -0.03
C PRO A 193 -19.59 -5.41 -1.08
N GLN A 194 -20.57 -6.23 -0.69
CA GLN A 194 -21.63 -6.74 -1.56
C GLN A 194 -22.51 -5.65 -2.18
N HIS A 195 -22.69 -4.50 -1.50
CA HIS A 195 -23.50 -3.39 -2.01
C HIS A 195 -22.63 -2.30 -2.67
N VAL A 196 -21.49 -1.98 -2.05
CA VAL A 196 -20.63 -0.87 -2.46
C VAL A 196 -19.90 -1.17 -3.76
N HIS A 197 -19.48 -2.43 -3.99
CA HIS A 197 -18.75 -2.80 -5.21
C HIS A 197 -19.62 -2.75 -6.48
N PRO A 198 -20.84 -3.31 -6.51
CA PRO A 198 -21.75 -3.12 -7.65
C PRO A 198 -22.14 -1.66 -7.85
N LEU A 199 -22.39 -0.91 -6.76
CA LEU A 199 -22.71 0.52 -6.84
C LEU A 199 -21.56 1.32 -7.48
N TYR A 200 -20.31 1.03 -7.10
CA TYR A 200 -19.13 1.64 -7.69
C TYR A 200 -18.97 1.31 -9.20
N GLU A 201 -19.24 0.05 -9.60
CA GLU A 201 -19.31 -0.34 -11.02
C GLU A 201 -20.40 0.45 -11.77
N MET A 202 -21.60 0.56 -11.19
CA MET A 202 -22.72 1.28 -11.80
C MET A 202 -22.42 2.77 -11.99
N ILE A 203 -21.86 3.44 -10.98
CA ILE A 203 -21.54 4.87 -11.02
C ILE A 203 -20.46 5.19 -12.06
N LEU A 204 -19.42 4.36 -12.19
CA LEU A 204 -18.27 4.68 -13.04
C LEU A 204 -18.34 4.10 -14.45
N ASN A 205 -19.02 2.97 -14.64
CA ASN A 205 -19.09 2.28 -15.94
C ASN A 205 -20.43 2.46 -16.64
N GLU A 206 -21.51 2.54 -15.87
CA GLU A 206 -22.89 2.50 -16.38
C GLU A 206 -23.64 3.83 -16.26
N CYS A 207 -22.97 4.86 -15.73
CA CYS A 207 -23.51 6.22 -15.69
C CYS A 207 -23.63 6.79 -17.10
N GLN A 208 -24.86 7.10 -17.49
CA GLN A 208 -25.17 7.73 -18.76
C GLN A 208 -25.08 9.25 -18.67
N GLN A 209 -25.65 9.81 -17.60
CA GLN A 209 -25.78 11.25 -17.46
C GLN A 209 -25.98 11.65 -16.00
N LEU A 210 -25.42 12.80 -15.63
CA LEU A 210 -25.66 13.45 -14.34
C LEU A 210 -26.60 14.63 -14.57
N VAL A 211 -27.60 14.79 -13.71
CA VAL A 211 -28.54 15.90 -13.76
C VAL A 211 -28.60 16.58 -12.41
N ILE A 212 -28.51 17.91 -12.43
CA ILE A 212 -28.62 18.75 -11.24
C ILE A 212 -29.99 19.41 -11.24
N SER A 213 -30.68 19.39 -10.11
CA SER A 213 -31.89 20.19 -9.89
C SER A 213 -31.91 20.86 -8.53
N THR A 214 -32.65 21.96 -8.43
CA THR A 214 -32.86 22.68 -7.16
C THR A 214 -34.02 22.12 -6.36
N SER A 215 -34.97 21.44 -7.02
CA SER A 215 -36.12 20.80 -6.39
C SER A 215 -36.57 19.55 -7.15
N ALA A 216 -37.40 18.72 -6.52
CA ALA A 216 -37.94 17.50 -7.13
C ALA A 216 -38.92 17.79 -8.29
N THR A 217 -39.48 19.01 -8.34
CA THR A 217 -40.41 19.47 -9.39
C THR A 217 -39.77 20.51 -10.31
N ASP A 218 -38.44 20.59 -10.32
CA ASP A 218 -37.72 21.57 -11.13
C ASP A 218 -37.98 21.37 -12.62
N ILE A 219 -38.41 22.43 -13.29
CA ILE A 219 -38.82 22.44 -14.69
C ILE A 219 -37.58 22.59 -15.60
N ASN A 220 -36.47 23.13 -15.09
CA ASN A 220 -35.25 23.40 -15.85
C ASN A 220 -34.02 22.71 -15.23
N PRO A 221 -33.95 21.37 -15.26
CA PRO A 221 -32.79 20.63 -14.77
C PRO A 221 -31.55 20.91 -15.64
N VAL A 222 -30.37 20.97 -15.01
CA VAL A 222 -29.08 21.16 -15.69
C VAL A 222 -28.44 19.81 -15.97
N PHE A 223 -28.04 19.60 -17.23
CA PHE A 223 -27.52 18.33 -17.72
C PHE A 223 -26.00 18.35 -17.83
N LEU A 224 -25.36 17.36 -17.20
CA LEU A 224 -23.91 17.18 -17.13
C LEU A 224 -23.53 15.88 -17.87
N GLY A 225 -22.42 15.92 -18.60
CA GLY A 225 -21.91 14.75 -19.31
C GLY A 225 -21.36 13.67 -18.36
N LYS A 226 -21.29 12.42 -18.83
CA LYS A 226 -20.80 11.27 -18.05
C LYS A 226 -19.36 11.39 -17.53
N ASN A 227 -18.50 12.15 -18.20
CA ASN A 227 -17.05 12.24 -17.89
C ASN A 227 -16.75 13.07 -16.62
N ILE A 228 -17.79 13.60 -15.97
CA ILE A 228 -17.67 14.44 -14.77
C ILE A 228 -17.47 13.59 -13.51
N VAL A 229 -17.95 12.34 -13.51
CA VAL A 229 -17.71 11.41 -12.41
C VAL A 229 -16.40 10.65 -12.66
N LYS A 230 -15.45 10.74 -11.73
CA LYS A 230 -14.13 10.13 -11.81
C LYS A 230 -13.85 9.24 -10.61
N ALA A 231 -13.09 8.18 -10.88
CA ALA A 231 -12.55 7.30 -9.86
C ALA A 231 -11.31 7.96 -9.21
N VAL A 232 -11.14 7.76 -7.91
CA VAL A 232 -10.05 8.36 -7.11
C VAL A 232 -9.15 7.27 -6.54
N GLY A 233 -7.87 7.58 -6.37
CA GLY A 233 -6.87 6.71 -5.73
C GLY A 233 -5.83 6.09 -6.67
N PHE A 234 -5.88 6.44 -7.96
CA PHE A 234 -5.00 5.86 -9.00
C PHE A 234 -3.82 6.78 -9.39
N CYS A 235 -3.89 8.07 -9.07
CA CYS A 235 -2.85 9.04 -9.41
C CYS A 235 -1.63 8.94 -8.48
N ASP A 236 -0.46 9.38 -8.94
CA ASP A 236 0.75 9.39 -8.11
C ASP A 236 0.65 10.28 -6.85
N THR A 237 -0.03 11.42 -6.96
CA THR A 237 -0.32 12.33 -5.83
C THR A 237 -1.25 11.72 -4.79
N GLU A 238 -1.96 10.66 -5.15
CA GLU A 238 -2.92 9.97 -4.29
C GLU A 238 -2.30 8.69 -3.68
N SER A 239 -0.96 8.58 -3.66
CA SER A 239 -0.26 7.38 -3.18
C SER A 239 -0.20 7.27 -1.66
N LEU A 240 -0.49 6.07 -1.13
CA LEU A 240 -0.40 5.76 0.29
C LEU A 240 1.03 5.45 0.72
N LEU A 241 1.75 4.71 -0.12
CA LEU A 241 3.09 4.21 0.20
C LEU A 241 4.16 5.06 -0.50
N PRO A 242 5.09 5.68 0.26
CA PRO A 242 6.23 6.35 -0.33
C PRO A 242 7.07 5.33 -1.12
N TYR A 243 7.25 5.60 -2.41
CA TYR A 243 7.93 4.70 -3.33
C TYR A 243 9.26 5.29 -3.80
N PRO A 244 10.32 4.48 -3.94
CA PRO A 244 11.59 4.97 -4.45
C PRO A 244 11.45 5.44 -5.90
N SER A 245 12.09 6.55 -6.26
CA SER A 245 12.13 7.04 -7.66
C SER A 245 12.84 6.09 -8.62
N SER A 246 13.68 5.19 -8.11
CA SER A 246 14.34 4.13 -8.89
C SER A 246 13.43 2.95 -9.20
N SER A 247 12.26 2.84 -8.56
CA SER A 247 11.34 1.73 -8.71
C SER A 247 10.13 2.09 -9.56
N PHE A 248 9.62 1.13 -10.33
CA PHE A 248 8.45 1.33 -11.20
C PHE A 248 7.16 1.54 -10.40
N SER A 249 6.51 2.70 -10.57
CA SER A 249 5.34 3.13 -9.77
C SER A 249 4.09 2.28 -9.99
N GLY A 250 3.92 1.63 -11.15
CA GLY A 250 2.74 0.78 -11.41
C GLY A 250 2.64 -0.41 -10.46
N TYR A 251 3.77 -0.88 -9.94
CA TYR A 251 3.84 -1.93 -8.93
C TYR A 251 3.33 -1.47 -7.55
N ARG A 252 3.46 -0.18 -7.21
CA ARG A 252 2.88 0.37 -5.99
C ARG A 252 1.37 0.22 -5.97
N LEU A 253 0.70 0.49 -7.10
CA LEU A 253 -0.76 0.37 -7.21
C LEU A 253 -1.26 -1.05 -6.91
N LEU A 254 -0.51 -2.07 -7.32
CA LEU A 254 -0.82 -3.46 -7.00
C LEU A 254 -0.71 -3.73 -5.50
N SER A 255 0.39 -3.30 -4.87
CA SER A 255 0.56 -3.42 -3.41
C SER A 255 -0.57 -2.75 -2.63
N GLU A 256 -0.92 -1.51 -3.02
CA GLU A 256 -2.00 -0.75 -2.37
C GLU A 256 -3.35 -1.44 -2.54
N PHE A 257 -3.64 -1.99 -3.73
CA PHE A 257 -4.87 -2.74 -3.97
C PHE A 257 -4.98 -4.02 -3.14
N PHE A 258 -3.91 -4.83 -3.06
CA PHE A 258 -3.95 -6.08 -2.30
C PHE A 258 -3.96 -5.87 -0.78
N VAL A 259 -3.39 -4.76 -0.30
CA VAL A 259 -3.32 -4.49 1.14
C VAL A 259 -4.53 -3.69 1.63
N PHE A 260 -4.95 -2.65 0.90
CA PHE A 260 -5.97 -1.70 1.34
C PHE A 260 -6.85 -1.19 0.18
N PRO A 261 -7.75 -2.05 -0.37
CA PRO A 261 -8.61 -1.70 -1.50
C PRO A 261 -9.60 -0.55 -1.20
N GLU A 262 -9.91 -0.28 0.07
CA GLU A 262 -10.80 0.78 0.52
C GLU A 262 -10.34 2.17 0.06
N LYS A 263 -9.03 2.34 -0.18
CA LYS A 263 -8.42 3.53 -0.79
C LYS A 263 -9.11 3.98 -2.09
N PHE A 264 -9.56 3.02 -2.89
CA PHE A 264 -10.10 3.27 -4.23
C PHE A 264 -11.61 3.51 -4.24
N MET A 265 -12.29 3.34 -3.09
CA MET A 265 -13.75 3.47 -2.97
C MET A 265 -14.20 4.94 -2.82
N PHE A 266 -13.53 5.82 -3.55
CA PHE A 266 -13.81 7.24 -3.63
C PHE A 266 -14.23 7.60 -5.05
N ILE A 267 -15.20 8.51 -5.14
CA ILE A 267 -15.65 9.11 -6.39
C ILE A 267 -15.58 10.63 -6.30
N ASP A 268 -15.11 11.25 -7.37
CA ASP A 268 -15.12 12.70 -7.53
C ASP A 268 -16.15 13.07 -8.60
N ILE A 269 -16.96 14.06 -8.30
CA ILE A 269 -17.78 14.75 -9.29
C ILE A 269 -17.11 16.12 -9.52
N GLU A 270 -16.46 16.30 -10.66
CA GLU A 270 -15.63 17.48 -10.97
C GLU A 270 -16.33 18.49 -11.88
N GLY A 271 -15.98 19.77 -11.73
CA GLY A 271 -16.48 20.86 -12.58
C GLY A 271 -17.90 21.28 -12.29
N ILE A 272 -18.46 20.89 -11.13
CA ILE A 272 -19.85 21.16 -10.74
C ILE A 272 -20.12 22.67 -10.61
N ALA A 273 -19.12 23.44 -10.16
CA ALA A 273 -19.21 24.89 -9.97
C ALA A 273 -19.83 25.65 -11.17
N ASN A 274 -19.56 25.20 -12.40
CA ASN A 274 -20.06 25.83 -13.62
C ASN A 274 -21.52 25.50 -13.95
N TYR A 275 -22.06 24.45 -13.36
CA TYR A 275 -23.40 23.91 -13.65
C TYR A 275 -24.39 24.13 -12.50
N ILE A 276 -23.96 24.73 -11.38
CA ILE A 276 -24.84 25.08 -10.27
C ILE A 276 -25.78 26.21 -10.72
N PRO A 277 -27.10 26.01 -10.68
CA PRO A 277 -28.07 27.04 -11.01
C PRO A 277 -27.97 28.26 -10.07
N ASN A 278 -28.17 29.47 -10.61
CA ASN A 278 -28.12 30.70 -9.80
C ASN A 278 -29.22 30.77 -8.72
N ASN A 279 -30.30 30.01 -8.87
CA ASN A 279 -31.39 29.89 -7.90
C ASN A 279 -31.16 28.77 -6.87
N ALA A 280 -30.01 28.08 -6.89
CA ALA A 280 -29.68 27.05 -5.91
C ALA A 280 -29.37 27.70 -4.55
N THR A 281 -30.32 27.59 -3.62
CA THR A 281 -30.22 28.08 -2.24
C THR A 281 -29.59 27.00 -1.35
N THR A 282 -30.37 26.35 -0.51
CA THR A 282 -29.89 25.45 0.55
C THR A 282 -29.91 23.98 0.16
N GLU A 283 -30.63 23.62 -0.91
CA GLU A 283 -30.77 22.24 -1.39
C GLU A 283 -30.22 22.09 -2.81
N LEU A 284 -29.49 21.00 -3.04
CA LEU A 284 -29.01 20.59 -4.36
C LEU A 284 -29.26 19.10 -4.55
N ASN A 285 -30.00 18.74 -5.60
CA ASN A 285 -30.31 17.36 -5.93
C ASN A 285 -29.45 16.91 -7.12
N LEU A 286 -28.72 15.80 -6.94
CA LEU A 286 -27.93 15.16 -7.98
C LEU A 286 -28.63 13.85 -8.38
N TYR A 287 -28.99 13.73 -9.66
CA TYR A 287 -29.55 12.51 -10.24
C TYR A 287 -28.55 11.90 -11.21
N LEU A 288 -27.96 10.77 -10.83
CA LEU A 288 -27.11 9.97 -11.69
C LEU A 288 -27.98 8.93 -12.38
N TYR A 289 -28.16 9.05 -13.69
CA TYR A 289 -28.92 8.09 -14.49
C TYR A 289 -28.03 6.94 -14.91
N LEU A 290 -28.44 5.71 -14.56
CA LEU A 290 -27.68 4.48 -14.69
C LEU A 290 -28.34 3.54 -15.70
N ASN A 291 -27.57 2.67 -16.37
CA ASN A 291 -28.13 1.71 -17.34
C ASN A 291 -29.06 0.67 -16.73
N ARG A 292 -28.85 0.31 -15.46
CA ARG A 292 -29.67 -0.65 -14.72
C ARG A 292 -29.87 -0.16 -13.28
N SER A 293 -30.79 -0.84 -12.61
CA SER A 293 -30.95 -0.80 -11.16
C SER A 293 -30.87 -2.23 -10.62
N ASP A 294 -30.67 -2.37 -9.32
CA ASP A 294 -30.68 -3.64 -8.61
C ASP A 294 -31.56 -3.52 -7.37
N VAL A 295 -32.54 -4.41 -7.23
CA VAL A 295 -33.53 -4.36 -6.15
C VAL A 295 -32.86 -4.47 -4.77
N GLU A 296 -31.80 -5.27 -4.63
CA GLU A 296 -31.09 -5.38 -3.36
C GLU A 296 -30.37 -4.06 -3.00
N LEU A 297 -29.79 -3.39 -4.00
CA LEU A 297 -29.16 -2.09 -3.81
C LEU A 297 -30.20 -1.00 -3.50
N GLU A 298 -31.37 -1.03 -4.13
CA GLU A 298 -32.48 -0.09 -3.87
C GLU A 298 -32.90 -0.08 -2.40
N HIS A 299 -32.89 -1.24 -1.73
CA HIS A 299 -33.29 -1.34 -0.32
C HIS A 299 -32.17 -0.98 0.68
N ASN A 300 -30.90 -1.11 0.28
CA ASN A 300 -29.76 -0.96 1.18
C ASN A 300 -29.06 0.40 1.07
N ILE A 301 -29.17 1.09 -0.06
CA ILE A 301 -28.55 2.42 -0.26
C ILE A 301 -29.30 3.47 0.54
N ASN A 302 -28.54 4.26 1.29
CA ASN A 302 -29.06 5.35 2.13
C ASN A 302 -28.04 6.49 2.22
N ALA A 303 -28.41 7.60 2.86
CA ALA A 303 -27.53 8.77 3.06
C ALA A 303 -26.16 8.43 3.68
N ALA A 304 -26.10 7.44 4.58
CA ALA A 304 -24.86 7.03 5.24
C ALA A 304 -23.88 6.29 4.32
N THR A 305 -24.33 5.91 3.11
CA THR A 305 -23.50 5.28 2.07
C THR A 305 -22.54 6.28 1.44
N PHE A 306 -22.92 7.55 1.33
CA PHE A 306 -22.13 8.59 0.69
C PHE A 306 -21.59 9.55 1.75
N VAL A 307 -20.32 9.41 2.08
CA VAL A 307 -19.70 10.17 3.18
C VAL A 307 -18.73 11.20 2.63
N LEU A 308 -18.89 12.45 3.07
CA LEU A 308 -18.03 13.58 2.72
C LEU A 308 -16.92 13.79 3.77
N GLY A 309 -15.91 14.60 3.42
CA GLY A 309 -14.82 14.96 4.34
C GLY A 309 -13.94 13.76 4.73
N CYS A 310 -13.80 12.79 3.85
CA CYS A 310 -13.05 11.55 4.10
C CYS A 310 -11.69 11.57 3.41
N THR A 311 -10.70 10.98 4.08
CA THR A 311 -9.34 10.82 3.54
C THR A 311 -8.73 9.50 4.03
N PRO A 312 -8.02 8.75 3.16
CA PRO A 312 -7.19 7.67 3.62
C PRO A 312 -6.00 8.23 4.41
N VAL A 313 -5.63 7.51 5.45
CA VAL A 313 -4.50 7.83 6.31
C VAL A 313 -3.57 6.63 6.41
N VAL A 314 -2.28 6.90 6.51
CA VAL A 314 -1.23 5.89 6.65
C VAL A 314 -0.44 6.13 7.92
N ASN A 315 -0.12 5.07 8.65
CA ASN A 315 0.68 5.13 9.88
C ASN A 315 2.18 5.33 9.57
N LEU A 316 2.50 6.47 8.97
CA LEU A 316 3.87 6.90 8.68
C LEU A 316 4.05 8.34 9.13
N PHE A 317 5.18 8.63 9.78
CA PHE A 317 5.52 9.98 10.22
C PHE A 317 7.03 10.14 10.31
N SER A 318 7.50 11.38 10.15
CA SER A 318 8.91 11.71 10.33
C SER A 318 9.29 11.65 11.81
N HIS A 319 10.41 11.01 12.12
CA HIS A 319 10.96 10.89 13.46
C HIS A 319 12.48 10.91 13.44
N LYS A 320 13.09 11.62 14.41
CA LYS A 320 14.53 11.60 14.62
C LYS A 320 14.84 10.46 15.58
N ALA A 321 15.68 9.53 15.16
CA ALA A 321 16.11 8.42 16.00
C ALA A 321 17.05 8.91 17.12
N ASP A 322 17.21 8.10 18.16
CA ASP A 322 18.13 8.42 19.23
C ASP A 322 19.58 8.50 18.71
N PRO A 323 20.39 9.46 19.19
CA PRO A 323 21.72 9.67 18.66
C PRO A 323 22.64 8.48 18.91
N ILE A 324 23.34 8.04 17.87
CA ILE A 324 24.26 6.89 17.96
C ILE A 324 25.68 7.43 18.12
N LYS A 325 26.32 7.14 19.25
CA LYS A 325 27.74 7.44 19.44
C LYS A 325 28.59 6.40 18.72
N LEU A 326 29.53 6.84 17.88
CA LEU A 326 30.44 5.92 17.19
C LEU A 326 31.56 5.49 18.13
N GLU A 327 31.49 4.25 18.61
CA GLU A 327 32.52 3.64 19.46
C GLU A 327 33.53 2.80 18.67
N HIS A 328 33.20 2.45 17.42
CA HIS A 328 34.04 1.66 16.50
C HIS A 328 34.40 0.25 16.98
N THR A 329 33.66 -0.24 17.98
CA THR A 329 33.77 -1.61 18.51
C THR A 329 32.86 -2.59 17.76
N GLN A 330 31.92 -2.07 16.97
CA GLN A 330 30.91 -2.83 16.23
C GLN A 330 30.92 -2.41 14.75
N LEU A 331 30.65 -3.37 13.87
CA LEU A 331 30.53 -3.13 12.42
C LEU A 331 29.20 -2.45 12.07
N ASP A 332 28.15 -2.82 12.79
CA ASP A 332 26.78 -2.40 12.55
C ASP A 332 26.20 -1.76 13.81
N TYR A 333 25.57 -0.59 13.65
CA TYR A 333 24.90 0.11 14.73
C TYR A 333 23.38 -0.01 14.59
N GLN A 334 22.70 -0.51 15.61
CA GLN A 334 21.24 -0.52 15.60
C GLN A 334 20.69 0.90 15.66
N ILE A 335 19.76 1.23 14.76
CA ILE A 335 19.03 2.48 14.79
C ILE A 335 17.81 2.28 15.70
N ILE A 336 17.83 2.94 16.85
CA ILE A 336 16.73 2.91 17.82
C ILE A 336 15.92 4.20 17.64
N PRO A 337 14.65 4.14 17.19
CA PRO A 337 13.83 5.34 17.03
C PRO A 337 13.63 6.12 18.33
N ASP A 338 13.27 5.41 19.41
CA ASP A 338 13.09 5.97 20.75
C ASP A 338 13.45 4.89 21.77
N ALA A 339 14.55 5.06 22.51
CA ALA A 339 15.04 4.07 23.48
C ALA A 339 14.10 3.90 24.67
N ARG A 340 13.21 4.87 24.94
CA ARG A 340 12.19 4.74 25.98
C ARG A 340 11.09 3.76 25.55
N ARG A 341 10.97 3.51 24.25
CA ARG A 341 9.92 2.69 23.63
C ARG A 341 10.50 1.79 22.52
N PRO A 342 11.32 0.78 22.87
CA PRO A 342 11.97 -0.07 21.86
C PRO A 342 10.98 -0.79 20.93
N THR A 343 9.80 -1.17 21.44
CA THR A 343 8.72 -1.83 20.69
C THR A 343 7.62 -0.86 20.22
N GLY A 344 7.82 0.46 20.37
CA GLY A 344 6.81 1.45 19.99
C GLY A 344 6.85 1.77 18.50
N TYR A 345 8.05 1.91 17.93
CA TYR A 345 8.24 2.36 16.54
C TYR A 345 9.00 1.37 15.67
N GLU A 346 8.57 1.25 14.41
CA GLU A 346 9.26 0.54 13.34
C GLU A 346 9.79 1.53 12.32
N ILE A 347 11.05 1.40 11.95
CA ILE A 347 11.65 2.24 10.90
C ILE A 347 11.16 1.75 9.55
N TYR A 348 10.49 2.63 8.80
CA TYR A 348 10.08 2.40 7.42
C TYR A 348 11.23 2.72 6.45
N SER A 349 11.85 3.90 6.58
CA SER A 349 12.99 4.33 5.77
C SER A 349 13.93 5.27 6.53
N ILE A 350 15.18 5.30 6.09
CA ILE A 350 16.18 6.28 6.53
C ILE A 350 16.22 7.38 5.46
N GLU A 351 15.97 8.61 5.89
CA GLU A 351 15.92 9.78 5.00
C GLU A 351 17.30 10.45 4.91
N ASN A 352 17.91 10.72 6.08
CA ASN A 352 19.21 11.37 6.17
C ASN A 352 20.03 10.82 7.34
N VAL A 353 21.35 10.75 7.15
CA VAL A 353 22.33 10.45 8.20
C VAL A 353 23.28 11.63 8.30
N ILE A 354 23.34 12.26 9.46
CA ILE A 354 24.17 13.43 9.74
C ILE A 354 25.13 13.06 10.87
N ALA A 355 26.43 13.21 10.65
CA ALA A 355 27.43 13.04 11.69
C ALA A 355 27.78 14.40 12.30
N SER A 356 27.75 14.50 13.63
CA SER A 356 28.15 15.69 14.37
C SER A 356 29.42 15.41 15.17
N SER A 357 30.44 16.25 14.99
CA SER A 357 31.64 16.27 15.84
C SER A 357 31.34 16.93 17.20
N THR A 358 32.19 16.70 18.19
CA THR A 358 32.22 17.44 19.48
C THR A 358 32.41 18.95 19.29
N THR A 359 33.02 19.37 18.17
CA THR A 359 33.19 20.79 17.78
C THR A 359 31.94 21.42 17.17
N GLY A 360 30.86 20.64 16.97
CA GLY A 360 29.60 21.10 16.37
C GLY A 360 29.60 21.11 14.84
N ILE A 361 30.69 20.70 14.19
CA ILE A 361 30.73 20.52 12.73
C ILE A 361 29.81 19.36 12.35
N GLN A 362 28.85 19.65 11.47
CA GLN A 362 27.92 18.66 10.92
C GLN A 362 28.32 18.29 9.50
N GLU A 363 28.37 16.99 9.24
CA GLU A 363 28.65 16.43 7.93
C GLU A 363 27.54 15.46 7.53
N LYS A 364 27.03 15.58 6.31
CA LYS A 364 26.02 14.66 5.79
C LYS A 364 26.70 13.42 5.21
N PHE A 365 26.37 12.26 5.76
CA PHE A 365 26.82 10.98 5.19
C PHE A 365 25.86 10.56 4.08
N LEU A 366 26.43 10.10 2.97
CA LEU A 366 25.68 9.76 1.76
C LEU A 366 25.38 8.25 1.70
N PRO A 367 24.23 7.84 1.16
CA PRO A 367 23.95 6.43 0.95
C PRO A 367 24.97 5.83 -0.01
N PHE A 368 25.51 4.67 0.33
CA PHE A 368 26.54 3.96 -0.45
C PHE A 368 26.03 3.56 -1.84
N TYR A 369 24.77 3.14 -1.96
CA TYR A 369 24.17 2.74 -3.25
C TYR A 369 23.45 3.91 -3.94
N GLY A 370 23.86 5.15 -3.66
CA GLY A 370 23.29 6.35 -4.26
C GLY A 370 23.83 6.63 -5.67
N LEU A 371 23.29 7.66 -6.32
CA LEU A 371 23.77 8.12 -7.64
C LEU A 371 24.83 9.24 -7.54
N LYS A 372 25.20 9.66 -6.32
CA LYS A 372 25.96 10.90 -6.08
C LYS A 372 27.47 10.70 -5.90
N HIS A 373 28.09 9.65 -6.42
CA HIS A 373 29.52 9.37 -6.19
C HIS A 373 30.49 10.20 -7.06
N LYS A 374 30.01 10.79 -8.16
CA LYS A 374 30.88 11.26 -9.27
C LYS A 374 31.51 12.64 -9.09
N HIS A 375 31.09 13.43 -8.09
CA HIS A 375 31.50 14.83 -7.90
C HIS A 375 32.10 15.13 -6.52
N LEU A 376 32.54 14.09 -5.80
CA LEU A 376 32.94 14.19 -4.41
C LEU A 376 34.45 14.02 -4.28
N ASP A 377 35.05 14.78 -3.36
CA ASP A 377 36.46 14.62 -3.00
C ASP A 377 36.61 13.29 -2.26
N LEU A 378 37.14 12.29 -2.95
CA LEU A 378 37.07 10.85 -2.59
C LEU A 378 37.81 10.50 -1.28
N LYS A 379 38.59 11.43 -0.72
CA LYS A 379 39.46 11.17 0.43
C LYS A 379 38.83 11.43 1.79
N THR A 380 37.68 12.10 1.88
CA THR A 380 37.13 12.57 3.17
C THR A 380 35.70 12.15 3.47
N GLN A 381 34.96 11.58 2.53
CA GLN A 381 33.53 11.32 2.73
C GLN A 381 33.23 9.89 3.14
N SER A 382 32.38 9.77 4.16
CA SER A 382 31.86 8.49 4.66
C SER A 382 30.51 8.19 4.03
N PHE A 383 30.32 6.92 3.67
CA PHE A 383 29.07 6.40 3.14
C PHE A 383 28.38 5.52 4.16
N TRP A 384 27.07 5.37 4.04
CA TRP A 384 26.30 4.45 4.86
C TRP A 384 25.48 3.51 4.00
N PHE A 385 25.29 2.29 4.46
CA PHE A 385 24.21 1.43 4.01
C PHE A 385 23.49 0.87 5.23
N ALA A 386 22.27 0.41 5.01
CA ALA A 386 21.45 -0.11 6.10
C ALA A 386 20.89 -1.48 5.76
N ASN A 387 20.83 -2.34 6.76
CA ASN A 387 20.28 -3.68 6.65
C ASN A 387 19.09 -3.84 7.60
N ARG A 388 18.04 -4.52 7.12
CA ARG A 388 16.84 -4.82 7.91
C ARG A 388 16.92 -6.25 8.43
N GLN A 389 16.71 -6.41 9.72
CA GLN A 389 16.69 -7.73 10.36
C GLN A 389 15.40 -7.92 11.15
N HIS A 390 15.00 -9.17 11.37
CA HIS A 390 13.93 -9.47 12.30
C HIS A 390 14.30 -8.97 13.70
N ALA A 391 13.35 -8.29 14.35
CA ALA A 391 13.52 -7.86 15.72
C ALA A 391 13.73 -9.08 16.61
N LYS A 392 14.72 -9.00 17.49
CA LYS A 392 15.00 -10.03 18.49
C LYS A 392 14.71 -9.44 19.86
N LEU A 393 13.54 -9.76 20.41
CA LEU A 393 13.34 -9.60 21.85
C LEU A 393 14.13 -10.70 22.58
N GLY A 394 14.50 -10.44 23.84
CA GLY A 394 15.25 -11.38 24.66
C GLY A 394 14.63 -12.78 24.74
N TYR A 395 15.35 -13.73 25.32
CA TYR A 395 14.90 -15.12 25.43
C TYR A 395 13.46 -15.24 25.99
N GLY A 396 12.52 -15.67 25.14
CA GLY A 396 11.14 -16.03 25.54
C GLY A 396 10.02 -15.09 25.07
N GLN A 397 10.32 -13.92 24.48
CA GLN A 397 9.31 -13.04 23.90
C GLN A 397 9.49 -12.96 22.37
N ARG A 398 8.39 -13.13 21.63
CA ARG A 398 8.39 -13.06 20.16
C ARG A 398 7.97 -11.65 19.75
N ASP A 399 8.89 -10.92 19.13
CA ASP A 399 8.61 -9.68 18.40
C ASP A 399 8.60 -10.01 16.91
N GLU A 400 7.50 -9.67 16.23
CA GLU A 400 7.37 -9.87 14.78
C GLU A 400 7.83 -8.64 13.99
N GLY A 401 8.23 -7.57 14.68
CA GLY A 401 8.81 -6.36 14.12
C GLY A 401 10.12 -6.58 13.37
N THR A 402 10.58 -5.51 12.72
CA THR A 402 11.90 -5.44 12.10
C THR A 402 12.69 -4.25 12.63
N ASP A 403 13.99 -4.48 12.83
CA ASP A 403 14.94 -3.47 13.25
C ASP A 403 15.91 -3.14 12.09
N MET A 404 16.40 -1.91 12.08
CA MET A 404 17.37 -1.43 11.08
C MET A 404 18.73 -1.25 11.72
N PHE A 405 19.76 -1.72 11.02
CA PHE A 405 21.16 -1.57 11.40
C PHE A 405 21.86 -0.73 10.34
N LEU A 406 22.74 0.16 10.78
CA LEU A 406 23.51 1.08 9.96
C LEU A 406 24.98 0.67 9.98
N SER A 407 25.56 0.55 8.79
CA SER A 407 26.99 0.28 8.62
C SER A 407 27.64 1.48 7.92
N LEU A 408 28.82 1.88 8.39
CA LEU A 408 29.57 3.01 7.83
C LEU A 408 30.80 2.51 7.07
N VAL A 409 30.97 2.95 5.84
CA VAL A 409 32.04 2.48 4.94
C VAL A 409 32.61 3.59 4.07
N ASP A 410 33.84 3.42 3.60
CA ASP A 410 34.40 4.15 2.47
C ASP A 410 33.99 3.50 1.12
N LEU A 411 34.51 4.04 0.02
CA LEU A 411 34.27 3.47 -1.32
C LEU A 411 34.96 2.13 -1.57
N ASN A 412 35.95 1.77 -0.76
CA ASN A 412 36.64 0.49 -0.80
C ASN A 412 36.02 -0.53 0.18
N PHE A 413 34.86 -0.22 0.79
CA PHE A 413 34.24 -0.99 1.87
C PHE A 413 35.11 -1.16 3.12
N ASN A 414 36.13 -0.34 3.30
CA ASN A 414 36.79 -0.24 4.59
C ASN A 414 35.88 0.53 5.54
N PRO A 415 35.73 0.08 6.80
CA PRO A 415 35.09 0.89 7.82
C PRO A 415 35.92 2.17 8.01
N ASN A 416 35.47 3.27 7.39
CA ASN A 416 36.22 4.53 7.37
C ASN A 416 36.10 5.23 8.72
N LEU A 417 37.19 5.83 9.20
CA LEU A 417 37.31 6.43 10.53
C LEU A 417 37.84 7.87 10.43
N PRO A 418 37.07 8.85 10.93
CA PRO A 418 37.71 9.91 11.72
C PRO A 418 36.88 10.39 12.93
N GLU A 419 37.56 10.50 14.09
CA GLU A 419 37.19 11.15 15.39
C GLU A 419 35.82 10.83 16.03
N ASP A 420 35.71 11.07 17.34
CA ASP A 420 34.47 10.93 18.11
C ASP A 420 33.32 11.74 17.47
N ARG A 421 32.39 11.02 16.82
CA ARG A 421 31.20 11.60 16.19
C ARG A 421 29.94 10.94 16.72
N THR A 422 28.87 11.72 16.76
CA THR A 422 27.51 11.26 17.06
C THR A 422 26.69 11.33 15.79
N LEU A 423 26.06 10.22 15.42
CA LEU A 423 25.13 10.17 14.30
C LEU A 423 23.74 10.62 14.74
N ILE A 424 23.16 11.51 13.95
CA ILE A 424 21.76 11.91 14.01
C ILE A 424 21.12 11.32 12.75
N VAL A 425 20.17 10.42 12.96
CA VAL A 425 19.48 9.72 11.87
C VAL A 425 18.04 10.21 11.78
N GLU A 426 17.69 10.78 10.63
CA GLU A 426 16.32 11.15 10.32
C GLU A 426 15.63 9.99 9.62
N THR A 427 14.50 9.57 10.16
CA THR A 427 13.78 8.37 9.73
C THR A 427 12.31 8.67 9.47
N THR A 428 11.70 7.87 8.62
CA THR A 428 10.25 7.71 8.57
C THR A 428 9.90 6.46 9.38
N CYS A 429 9.00 6.60 10.36
CA CYS A 429 8.61 5.55 11.28
C CYS A 429 7.11 5.25 11.22
N SER A 430 6.74 4.07 11.71
CA SER A 430 5.36 3.63 11.99
C SER A 430 5.25 3.17 13.44
N ASN A 431 4.03 3.06 13.98
CA ASN A 431 3.74 2.58 15.34
C ASN A 431 3.71 1.03 15.45
N ARG A 432 4.47 0.30 14.62
CA ARG A 432 4.49 -1.19 14.58
C ARG A 432 3.07 -1.77 14.51
N ASP A 433 2.71 -2.61 15.49
CA ASP A 433 1.45 -3.35 15.57
C ASP A 433 0.39 -2.65 16.45
N LEU A 434 0.72 -1.51 17.05
CA LEU A 434 -0.17 -0.78 17.95
C LEU A 434 -1.46 -0.29 17.24
N PRO A 435 -1.42 0.25 16.01
CA PRO A 435 -2.62 0.75 15.33
C PRO A 435 -3.76 -0.27 15.24
N ALA A 436 -3.44 -1.52 14.91
CA ALA A 436 -4.43 -2.59 14.76
C ALA A 436 -5.09 -2.99 16.09
N LYS A 437 -4.45 -2.68 17.22
CA LYS A 437 -4.94 -2.95 18.58
C LYS A 437 -5.78 -1.81 19.14
N LEU A 438 -5.87 -0.66 18.45
CA LEU A 438 -6.68 0.46 18.88
C LEU A 438 -8.16 0.05 19.00
N PRO A 439 -8.87 0.52 20.03
CA PRO A 439 -10.31 0.28 20.13
C PRO A 439 -11.01 0.92 18.94
N PHE A 440 -11.82 0.13 18.23
CA PHE A 440 -12.56 0.58 17.06
C PHE A 440 -14.06 0.55 17.35
N ASN A 441 -14.65 1.73 17.57
CA ASN A 441 -16.08 1.92 17.76
C ASN A 441 -16.50 3.27 17.14
N LEU A 442 -17.75 3.70 17.32
CA LEU A 442 -18.26 4.94 16.71
C LEU A 442 -17.54 6.21 17.18
N GLU A 443 -16.92 6.19 18.36
CA GLU A 443 -16.24 7.34 18.97
C GLU A 443 -14.73 7.18 19.09
N GLN A 444 -14.19 5.96 18.97
CA GLN A 444 -12.77 5.63 19.13
C GLN A 444 -12.21 4.90 17.91
N PRO A 445 -10.93 5.13 17.55
CA PRO A 445 -10.00 6.05 18.22
C PRO A 445 -10.33 7.52 17.90
N LYS A 446 -10.20 8.40 18.90
CA LYS A 446 -10.30 9.84 18.72
C LYS A 446 -9.00 10.36 18.12
N LEU A 447 -9.10 11.04 16.99
CA LEU A 447 -7.97 11.64 16.28
C LEU A 447 -8.01 13.16 16.41
N GLN A 448 -6.84 13.78 16.46
CA GLN A 448 -6.68 15.22 16.43
C GLN A 448 -5.53 15.59 15.49
N CYS A 449 -5.67 16.71 14.77
CA CYS A 449 -4.58 17.24 13.96
C CYS A 449 -3.49 17.82 14.87
N VAL A 450 -2.22 17.51 14.57
CA VAL A 450 -1.09 17.98 15.38
C VAL A 450 -0.75 19.44 15.07
N ASN A 451 -0.72 19.81 13.79
CA ASN A 451 -0.27 21.12 13.31
C ASN A 451 -1.36 21.95 12.62
N ALA A 452 -2.62 21.53 12.71
CA ALA A 452 -3.75 22.20 12.08
C ALA A 452 -4.98 22.15 13.00
N ALA A 453 -5.86 23.14 12.87
CA ALA A 453 -7.15 23.17 13.55
C ALA A 453 -8.26 23.29 12.50
N PRO A 454 -8.56 22.21 11.75
CA PRO A 454 -9.69 22.23 10.84
C PRO A 454 -10.99 22.50 11.61
N PRO A 455 -11.95 23.24 11.04
CA PRO A 455 -13.29 23.49 11.61
C PRO A 455 -14.16 22.22 11.61
N CYS A 456 -13.74 21.21 12.38
CA CYS A 456 -14.42 19.93 12.55
C CYS A 456 -14.73 19.68 14.02
N GLU A 457 -15.87 19.06 14.30
CA GLU A 457 -16.27 18.65 15.65
C GLU A 457 -15.37 17.51 16.15
N LYS A 458 -15.09 16.54 15.26
CA LYS A 458 -14.27 15.37 15.56
C LYS A 458 -13.69 14.74 14.31
N ILE A 459 -12.60 14.02 14.49
CA ILE A 459 -11.95 13.20 13.47
C ILE A 459 -12.06 11.75 13.93
N ARG A 460 -12.65 10.88 13.11
CA ARG A 460 -12.92 9.47 13.45
C ARG A 460 -12.51 8.51 12.34
N CYS A 461 -12.13 7.29 12.70
CA CYS A 461 -11.91 6.22 11.73
C CYS A 461 -13.25 5.64 11.23
N LEU A 462 -13.41 5.53 9.92
CA LEU A 462 -14.53 4.82 9.28
C LEU A 462 -14.23 3.34 9.06
N THR A 463 -12.97 2.99 8.86
CA THR A 463 -12.49 1.62 8.77
C THR A 463 -11.56 1.34 9.95
N GLN A 464 -11.52 0.10 10.42
CA GLN A 464 -10.54 -0.29 11.42
C GLN A 464 -9.13 -0.12 10.84
N PRO A 465 -8.16 0.43 11.60
CA PRO A 465 -6.76 0.45 11.18
C PRO A 465 -6.28 -0.95 10.84
N SER A 466 -5.71 -1.11 9.63
CA SER A 466 -5.27 -2.42 9.14
C SER A 466 -4.11 -2.97 9.96
N ILE A 467 -3.90 -4.29 9.90
CA ILE A 467 -2.69 -4.90 10.43
C ILE A 467 -1.47 -4.47 9.62
N THR A 468 -0.33 -4.27 10.27
CA THR A 468 0.96 -4.05 9.61
C THR A 468 1.38 -5.34 8.91
N VAL A 469 1.66 -5.28 7.61
CA VAL A 469 2.04 -6.45 6.81
C VAL A 469 3.54 -6.39 6.54
N ARG A 470 4.28 -7.38 7.04
CA ARG A 470 5.75 -7.43 6.87
C ARG A 470 6.12 -8.42 5.76
N PRO A 471 6.89 -7.99 4.74
CA PRO A 471 7.42 -8.92 3.76
C PRO A 471 8.32 -9.98 4.42
N PRO A 472 8.30 -11.24 3.94
CA PRO A 472 9.28 -12.24 4.35
C PRO A 472 10.70 -11.82 3.97
N LEU A 473 11.60 -11.89 4.94
CA LEU A 473 13.04 -11.64 4.76
C LEU A 473 13.77 -12.95 4.39
N ARG A 474 15.08 -12.86 4.10
CA ARG A 474 15.96 -14.01 3.83
C ARG A 474 15.48 -14.88 2.66
N ASN A 475 15.11 -16.13 2.91
CA ASN A 475 14.71 -17.09 1.87
C ASN A 475 13.50 -16.61 1.06
N GLY A 476 12.52 -15.95 1.70
CA GLY A 476 11.38 -15.39 0.98
C GLY A 476 11.79 -14.22 0.06
N ALA A 477 12.73 -13.40 0.51
CA ALA A 477 13.28 -12.30 -0.27
C ALA A 477 14.06 -12.81 -1.49
N ARG A 478 14.91 -13.84 -1.34
CA ARG A 478 15.60 -14.53 -2.44
C ARG A 478 14.65 -14.93 -3.58
N TRP A 479 13.59 -15.65 -3.25
CA TRP A 479 12.62 -16.11 -4.26
C TRP A 479 11.96 -14.94 -4.98
N ARG A 480 11.61 -13.87 -4.26
CA ARG A 480 11.00 -12.68 -4.86
C ARG A 480 11.97 -11.94 -5.78
N LEU A 481 13.25 -11.86 -5.41
CA LEU A 481 14.29 -11.29 -6.28
C LEU A 481 14.40 -12.09 -7.58
N LEU A 482 14.51 -13.42 -7.47
CA LEU A 482 14.59 -14.31 -8.64
C LEU A 482 13.34 -14.17 -9.53
N SER A 483 12.15 -14.15 -8.95
CA SER A 483 10.92 -13.95 -9.70
C SER A 483 10.90 -12.60 -10.40
N HIS A 484 11.31 -11.51 -9.76
CA HIS A 484 11.38 -10.20 -10.41
C HIS A 484 12.37 -10.14 -11.57
N LEU A 485 13.55 -10.73 -11.40
CA LEU A 485 14.54 -10.79 -12.46
C LEU A 485 14.03 -11.62 -13.64
N ASN A 486 13.36 -12.75 -13.37
CA ASN A 486 12.74 -13.58 -14.41
C ASN A 486 11.56 -12.89 -15.10
N LEU A 487 10.79 -12.07 -14.39
CA LEU A 487 9.67 -11.31 -14.96
C LEU A 487 10.12 -10.29 -16.00
N ASN A 488 11.30 -9.70 -15.84
CA ASN A 488 11.88 -8.82 -16.86
C ASN A 488 12.19 -9.56 -18.18
N HIS A 489 12.35 -10.90 -18.12
CA HIS A 489 12.54 -11.76 -19.30
C HIS A 489 11.23 -12.35 -19.83
N LEU A 490 10.19 -12.46 -19.00
CA LEU A 490 8.84 -12.88 -19.37
C LEU A 490 8.01 -11.67 -19.79
N SER A 491 8.20 -11.23 -21.03
CA SER A 491 7.30 -10.24 -21.62
C SER A 491 5.86 -10.77 -21.62
N ILE A 492 4.95 -10.02 -21.00
CA ILE A 492 3.48 -10.18 -21.16
C ILE A 492 3.11 -10.12 -22.65
N THR A 493 3.98 -9.50 -23.45
CA THR A 493 3.88 -9.27 -24.88
C THR A 493 4.75 -10.29 -25.64
N GLY A 494 4.13 -11.39 -26.08
CA GLY A 494 4.76 -12.32 -27.04
C GLY A 494 5.25 -13.67 -26.50
N SER A 495 4.99 -14.01 -25.23
CA SER A 495 5.24 -15.37 -24.70
C SER A 495 4.02 -16.28 -24.86
N HIS A 496 4.24 -17.60 -24.96
CA HIS A 496 3.17 -18.60 -25.01
C HIS A 496 2.32 -18.67 -23.71
N ASN A 497 2.81 -18.11 -22.59
CA ASN A 497 2.18 -18.18 -21.26
C ASN A 497 2.01 -16.80 -20.60
N ALA A 498 1.44 -15.81 -21.31
CA ALA A 498 1.20 -14.47 -20.75
C ALA A 498 0.30 -14.47 -19.50
N THR A 499 -0.64 -15.42 -19.42
CA THR A 499 -1.54 -15.61 -18.27
C THR A 499 -0.76 -15.91 -16.99
N ASP A 500 0.15 -16.88 -17.02
CA ASP A 500 0.94 -17.28 -15.86
C ASP A 500 1.89 -16.16 -15.45
N ALA A 501 2.49 -15.46 -16.42
CA ALA A 501 3.35 -14.31 -16.14
C ALA A 501 2.61 -13.21 -15.36
N LEU A 502 1.38 -12.84 -15.75
CA LEU A 502 0.61 -11.86 -14.99
C LEU A 502 0.24 -12.38 -13.60
N LYS A 503 -0.19 -13.65 -13.47
CA LYS A 503 -0.50 -14.24 -12.17
C LYS A 503 0.70 -14.20 -11.23
N GLU A 504 1.90 -14.52 -11.73
CA GLU A 504 3.13 -14.43 -10.96
C GLU A 504 3.46 -12.98 -10.55
N ILE A 505 3.30 -12.01 -11.44
CA ILE A 505 3.43 -10.58 -11.08
C ILE A 505 2.47 -10.26 -9.93
N LEU A 506 1.20 -10.61 -10.04
CA LEU A 506 0.20 -10.29 -9.02
C LEU A 506 0.50 -11.00 -7.68
N ARG A 507 0.98 -12.25 -7.72
CA ARG A 507 1.39 -13.01 -6.53
C ARG A 507 2.56 -12.34 -5.80
N LEU A 508 3.50 -11.74 -6.51
CA LEU A 508 4.62 -11.02 -5.88
C LEU A 508 4.18 -9.79 -5.07
N TYR A 509 3.13 -9.11 -5.52
CA TYR A 509 2.57 -7.93 -4.85
C TYR A 509 1.45 -8.25 -3.85
N ASN A 510 1.00 -9.51 -3.78
CA ASN A 510 0.03 -9.97 -2.79
C ASN A 510 0.72 -10.30 -1.45
N PHE A 511 1.20 -9.27 -0.74
CA PHE A 511 1.90 -9.43 0.54
C PHE A 511 1.01 -10.01 1.65
N LYS A 512 -0.30 -9.74 1.61
CA LYS A 512 -1.29 -10.23 2.60
C LYS A 512 -1.58 -11.72 2.43
N ASP A 513 -1.45 -12.24 1.22
CA ASP A 513 -1.60 -13.64 0.85
C ASP A 513 -2.87 -14.34 1.41
N SER A 514 -3.98 -13.61 1.42
CA SER A 514 -5.27 -14.11 1.91
C SER A 514 -5.95 -15.06 0.91
N PRO A 515 -6.83 -15.97 1.35
CA PRO A 515 -7.59 -16.82 0.44
C PRO A 515 -8.39 -16.04 -0.62
N ALA A 516 -8.97 -14.89 -0.23
CA ALA A 516 -9.72 -14.02 -1.14
C ALA A 516 -8.81 -13.39 -2.22
N THR A 517 -7.62 -12.90 -1.85
CA THR A 517 -6.69 -12.32 -2.83
C THR A 517 -6.07 -13.38 -3.75
N ARG A 518 -5.82 -14.60 -3.25
CA ARG A 518 -5.41 -15.74 -4.09
C ARG A 518 -6.50 -16.11 -5.10
N ALA A 519 -7.76 -16.25 -4.64
CA ALA A 519 -8.90 -16.53 -5.51
C ALA A 519 -9.07 -15.47 -6.61
N LEU A 520 -8.85 -14.19 -6.27
CA LEU A 520 -8.88 -13.10 -7.23
C LEU A 520 -7.80 -13.24 -8.31
N ILE A 521 -6.57 -13.63 -7.95
CA ILE A 521 -5.50 -13.87 -8.93
C ILE A 521 -5.82 -15.10 -9.79
N ASP A 522 -6.28 -16.18 -9.16
CA ASP A 522 -6.59 -17.43 -9.84
C ASP A 522 -7.83 -17.31 -10.76
N SER A 523 -8.70 -16.31 -10.51
CA SER A 523 -9.87 -16.01 -11.34
C SER A 523 -9.53 -15.65 -12.79
N ILE A 524 -8.31 -15.16 -13.06
CA ILE A 524 -7.84 -14.85 -14.41
C ILE A 524 -7.72 -16.16 -15.18
N GLN A 525 -8.57 -16.37 -16.18
CA GLN A 525 -8.58 -17.61 -16.97
C GLN A 525 -7.59 -17.55 -18.13
N SER A 526 -7.61 -16.45 -18.86
CA SER A 526 -6.82 -16.27 -20.08
C SER A 526 -6.45 -14.81 -20.28
N ILE A 527 -5.29 -14.61 -20.91
CA ILE A 527 -4.82 -13.30 -21.36
C ILE A 527 -4.41 -13.42 -22.81
N HIS A 528 -4.98 -12.56 -23.65
CA HIS A 528 -4.61 -12.43 -25.05
C HIS A 528 -4.04 -11.04 -25.30
N THR A 529 -2.81 -10.97 -25.80
CA THR A 529 -2.17 -9.72 -26.17
C THR A 529 -2.01 -9.63 -27.68
N ARG A 530 -2.36 -8.48 -28.25
CA ARG A 530 -2.17 -8.20 -29.68
C ARG A 530 -1.65 -6.79 -29.89
N SER A 531 -0.78 -6.63 -30.89
CA SER A 531 -0.33 -5.30 -31.30
C SER A 531 -1.41 -4.65 -32.17
N VAL A 532 -1.77 -3.40 -31.85
CA VAL A 532 -2.82 -2.65 -32.55
C VAL A 532 -2.31 -1.27 -32.91
N ASN A 533 -2.63 -0.80 -34.11
CA ASN A 533 -2.41 0.60 -34.48
C ASN A 533 -3.74 1.36 -34.31
N ALA A 534 -3.72 2.48 -33.60
CA ALA A 534 -4.89 3.33 -33.43
C ALA A 534 -4.56 4.79 -33.80
N PRO A 535 -5.45 5.50 -34.51
CA PRO A 535 -5.34 6.94 -34.64
C PRO A 535 -5.61 7.56 -33.27
N LEU A 536 -4.64 8.29 -32.75
CA LEU A 536 -4.75 8.99 -31.47
C LEU A 536 -4.64 10.48 -31.72
N ASN A 537 -5.43 11.27 -31.00
CA ASN A 537 -5.33 12.71 -31.03
C ASN A 537 -4.28 13.15 -30.02
N ILE A 538 -3.09 13.49 -30.50
CA ILE A 538 -2.00 14.00 -29.67
C ILE A 538 -1.81 15.46 -30.05
N ASP A 539 -2.03 16.36 -29.08
CA ASP A 539 -1.89 17.82 -29.24
C ASP A 539 -2.69 18.40 -30.43
N GLY A 540 -3.90 17.87 -30.66
CA GLY A 540 -4.78 18.33 -31.73
C GLY A 540 -4.46 17.77 -33.11
N ARG A 541 -3.48 16.85 -33.24
CA ARG A 541 -3.13 16.16 -34.48
C ARG A 541 -3.43 14.68 -34.38
N ALA A 542 -4.19 14.16 -35.35
CA ALA A 542 -4.42 12.73 -35.49
C ALA A 542 -3.13 12.05 -35.97
N THR A 543 -2.51 11.27 -35.07
CA THR A 543 -1.27 10.52 -35.36
C THR A 543 -1.54 9.04 -35.17
N LEU A 544 -1.04 8.20 -36.09
CA LEU A 544 -1.13 6.76 -35.93
C LEU A 544 -0.08 6.30 -34.92
N CYS A 545 -0.52 5.76 -33.79
CA CYS A 545 0.36 5.22 -32.76
C CYS A 545 0.25 3.69 -32.74
N ARG A 546 1.36 3.01 -32.45
CA ARG A 546 1.39 1.57 -32.23
C ARG A 546 1.22 1.30 -30.74
N GLY A 547 0.25 0.48 -30.40
CA GLY A 547 -0.08 0.08 -29.04
C GLY A 547 -0.22 -1.42 -28.88
N ILE A 548 -0.60 -1.78 -27.66
CA ILE A 548 -0.85 -3.15 -27.24
C ILE A 548 -2.25 -3.20 -26.65
N GLU A 549 -3.08 -4.08 -27.21
CA GLU A 549 -4.39 -4.39 -26.65
C GLU A 549 -4.28 -5.69 -25.87
N VAL A 550 -4.69 -5.63 -24.60
CA VAL A 550 -4.69 -6.74 -23.65
C VAL A 550 -6.14 -7.10 -23.40
N GLU A 551 -6.54 -8.31 -23.77
CA GLU A 551 -7.85 -8.88 -23.45
C GLU A 551 -7.69 -9.90 -22.31
N ILE A 552 -8.46 -9.72 -21.24
CA ILE A 552 -8.44 -10.58 -20.06
C ILE A 552 -9.82 -11.19 -19.86
N GLU A 553 -9.85 -12.50 -19.67
CA GLU A 553 -11.05 -13.23 -19.25
C GLU A 553 -10.98 -13.56 -17.77
N ILE A 554 -12.02 -13.16 -17.04
CA ILE A 554 -12.12 -13.30 -15.58
C ILE A 554 -13.34 -14.15 -15.22
N ASP A 555 -13.17 -15.08 -14.27
CA ASP A 555 -14.26 -15.86 -13.69
C ASP A 555 -14.81 -15.18 -12.42
N ASP A 556 -15.95 -14.49 -12.56
CA ASP A 556 -16.64 -13.78 -11.45
C ASP A 556 -17.00 -14.72 -10.28
N SER A 557 -17.18 -16.03 -10.51
CA SER A 557 -17.61 -16.96 -9.46
C SER A 557 -16.60 -17.11 -8.31
N GLN A 558 -15.35 -16.74 -8.56
CA GLN A 558 -14.26 -16.82 -7.58
C GLN A 558 -14.14 -15.54 -6.72
N PHE A 559 -14.90 -14.48 -7.03
CA PHE A 559 -14.83 -13.20 -6.32
C PHE A 559 -15.66 -13.25 -5.04
N THR A 560 -15.07 -13.72 -3.95
CA THR A 560 -15.66 -13.61 -2.61
C THR A 560 -15.44 -12.20 -2.06
N GLY A 561 -16.44 -11.33 -2.18
CA GLY A 561 -16.44 -9.99 -1.56
C GLY A 561 -15.47 -8.97 -2.17
N SER A 562 -14.91 -9.24 -3.35
CA SER A 562 -14.04 -8.30 -4.09
C SER A 562 -14.70 -7.84 -5.39
N SER A 563 -14.41 -6.61 -5.83
CA SER A 563 -14.97 -6.08 -7.08
C SER A 563 -14.14 -6.48 -8.31
N SER A 564 -14.76 -7.19 -9.25
CA SER A 564 -14.17 -7.44 -10.58
C SER A 564 -13.91 -6.14 -11.34
N PHE A 565 -14.76 -5.12 -11.17
CA PHE A 565 -14.61 -3.82 -11.81
C PHE A 565 -13.47 -2.99 -11.23
N LEU A 566 -13.33 -2.96 -9.89
CA LEU A 566 -12.19 -2.30 -9.26
C LEU A 566 -10.89 -2.98 -9.68
N PHE A 567 -10.85 -4.31 -9.66
CA PHE A 567 -9.69 -5.06 -10.10
C PHE A 567 -9.33 -4.77 -11.57
N ALA A 568 -10.31 -4.78 -12.47
CA ALA A 568 -10.13 -4.36 -13.86
C ALA A 568 -9.59 -2.92 -13.99
N SER A 569 -10.04 -2.01 -13.12
CA SER A 569 -9.57 -0.62 -13.10
C SER A 569 -8.13 -0.49 -12.61
N VAL A 570 -7.72 -1.27 -11.62
CA VAL A 570 -6.32 -1.34 -11.18
C VAL A 570 -5.43 -1.91 -12.28
N LEU A 571 -5.85 -2.99 -12.93
CA LEU A 571 -5.12 -3.57 -14.06
C LEU A 571 -4.99 -2.60 -15.23
N GLU A 572 -6.03 -1.80 -15.53
CA GLU A 572 -5.96 -0.78 -16.57
C GLU A 572 -4.84 0.22 -16.31
N HIS A 573 -4.75 0.75 -15.09
CA HIS A 573 -3.71 1.71 -14.71
C HIS A 573 -2.33 1.06 -14.68
N PHE A 574 -2.25 -0.20 -14.20
CA PHE A 574 -1.02 -0.98 -14.23
C PHE A 574 -0.48 -1.13 -15.66
N PHE A 575 -1.30 -1.58 -16.62
CA PHE A 575 -0.89 -1.70 -18.02
C PHE A 575 -0.62 -0.35 -18.68
N GLY A 576 -1.31 0.72 -18.25
CA GLY A 576 -1.03 2.09 -18.68
C GLY A 576 0.41 2.49 -18.36
N LEU A 577 0.84 2.22 -17.14
CA LEU A 577 2.19 2.51 -16.65
C LEU A 577 3.23 1.53 -17.21
N TYR A 578 2.87 0.27 -17.42
CA TYR A 578 3.79 -0.78 -17.88
C TYR A 578 4.13 -0.66 -19.39
N CYS A 579 3.38 0.16 -20.11
CA CYS A 579 3.58 0.39 -21.54
C CYS A 579 4.92 1.10 -21.82
N SER A 580 5.57 0.72 -22.93
CA SER A 580 6.81 1.37 -23.36
C SER A 580 6.58 2.83 -23.77
N ILE A 581 7.65 3.63 -23.72
CA ILE A 581 7.67 5.01 -24.22
C ILE A 581 7.18 5.05 -25.67
N ASN A 582 6.35 6.04 -26.01
CA ASN A 582 5.72 6.23 -27.33
C ASN A 582 4.77 5.10 -27.78
N SER A 583 4.20 4.36 -26.84
CA SER A 583 3.15 3.37 -27.10
C SER A 583 1.95 3.63 -26.19
N PHE A 584 0.83 2.95 -26.48
CA PHE A 584 -0.36 2.96 -25.63
C PHE A 584 -0.77 1.54 -25.28
N SER A 585 -1.40 1.37 -24.13
CA SER A 585 -2.10 0.14 -23.77
C SER A 585 -3.62 0.35 -23.85
N ARG A 586 -4.33 -0.72 -24.20
CA ARG A 586 -5.79 -0.77 -24.12
C ARG A 586 -6.20 -2.06 -23.45
N LEU A 587 -6.93 -1.95 -22.34
CA LEU A 587 -7.43 -3.11 -21.61
C LEU A 587 -8.89 -3.41 -21.97
N LEU A 588 -9.16 -4.66 -22.29
CA LEU A 588 -10.49 -5.20 -22.51
C LEU A 588 -10.73 -6.33 -21.50
N VAL A 589 -11.76 -6.20 -20.67
CA VAL A 589 -12.07 -7.22 -19.65
C VAL A 589 -13.40 -7.90 -19.97
N LYS A 590 -13.37 -9.23 -20.05
CA LYS A 590 -14.53 -10.09 -20.25
C LYS A 590 -14.83 -10.89 -18.98
N ARG A 591 -16.13 -11.15 -18.76
CA ARG A 591 -16.61 -12.05 -17.72
C ARG A 591 -16.90 -13.40 -18.35
N LYS A 592 -16.42 -14.47 -17.74
CA LYS A 592 -16.71 -15.84 -18.17
C LYS A 592 -18.23 -16.05 -18.22
N ASN A 593 -18.72 -16.70 -19.26
CA ASN A 593 -20.14 -17.03 -19.47
C ASN A 593 -21.09 -15.81 -19.57
N LYS A 594 -20.59 -14.58 -19.79
CA LYS A 594 -21.42 -13.41 -20.08
C LYS A 594 -21.01 -12.80 -21.41
N GLU A 595 -22.01 -12.45 -22.23
CA GLU A 595 -21.74 -11.76 -23.49
C GLU A 595 -21.35 -10.29 -23.26
N GLY A 596 -20.42 -9.80 -24.08
CA GLY A 596 -19.93 -8.42 -24.00
C GLY A 596 -18.68 -8.28 -23.12
N TYR A 597 -18.34 -7.02 -22.85
CA TYR A 597 -17.17 -6.67 -22.05
C TYR A 597 -17.66 -6.05 -20.75
N LEU A 598 -17.08 -6.47 -19.64
CA LEU A 598 -17.26 -5.80 -18.35
C LEU A 598 -16.78 -4.35 -18.45
N LYS A 599 -15.57 -4.17 -18.96
CA LYS A 599 -14.95 -2.85 -19.11
C LYS A 599 -14.18 -2.81 -20.42
N LYS A 600 -14.49 -1.80 -21.25
CA LYS A 600 -13.69 -1.43 -22.42
C LYS A 600 -12.94 -0.16 -22.09
N CYS A 601 -11.68 -0.30 -21.69
CA CYS A 601 -10.89 0.87 -21.31
C CYS A 601 -10.46 1.65 -22.56
N PRO A 602 -10.46 2.99 -22.51
CA PRO A 602 -9.87 3.79 -23.57
C PRO A 602 -8.35 3.56 -23.66
N PRO A 603 -7.71 3.87 -24.81
CA PRO A 603 -6.25 3.87 -24.93
C PRO A 603 -5.61 4.75 -23.85
N ARG A 604 -4.55 4.25 -23.22
CA ARG A 604 -3.82 4.92 -22.14
C ARG A 604 -2.32 4.87 -22.36
N ALA A 605 -1.63 5.98 -22.08
CA ALA A 605 -0.17 6.02 -22.00
C ALA A 605 0.23 6.64 -20.66
N GLY A 606 0.82 5.82 -19.77
CA GLY A 606 1.05 6.20 -18.38
C GLY A 606 -0.26 6.55 -17.68
N GLU A 607 -0.34 7.76 -17.13
CA GLU A 607 -1.54 8.28 -16.46
C GLU A 607 -2.56 8.91 -17.43
N LYS A 608 -2.17 9.21 -18.67
CA LYS A 608 -3.01 9.97 -19.61
C LYS A 608 -3.89 9.05 -20.46
N ILE A 609 -5.20 9.29 -20.44
CA ILE A 609 -6.13 8.71 -21.40
C ILE A 609 -6.00 9.45 -22.73
N LEU A 610 -5.85 8.70 -23.81
CA LEU A 610 -5.72 9.21 -25.18
C LEU A 610 -7.09 9.06 -25.85
N LEU A 611 -7.93 10.09 -25.70
CA LEU A 611 -9.26 10.19 -26.31
C LEU A 611 -9.21 10.84 -27.71
#